data_AF-N7A4C6-F1
#
_entry.id   AF-N7A4C6-F1
#
_cell.length_a   1.000
_cell.length_b   1.000
_cell.length_c   1.000
_cell.angle_alpha   90.00
_cell.angle_beta   90.00
_cell.angle_gamma   90.00
#
_symmetry.space_group_name_H-M   'P 1'
#
loop_
_entity.id
_entity.type
_entity.pdbx_description
1 polymer ?
#
loop_
_entity_poly.entity_id
_entity_poly.type
_entity_poly.pdbx_seq_one_letter_code
_entity_poly.pdbx_strand_id
1 'polypeptide(L)' 'MYLGMFISLFGVACVLGSTSALAGPVAFFALAQFWYIRSEEEAMTLKFGDKYIEYQRSVPRWL' A
#
# COMPACT_ATOMS: atom_id res chain seq x y z
N MET A 1 -3.41 1.77 6.00
CA MET A 1 -3.35 3.17 5.52
C MET A 1 -3.31 3.25 4.00
N TYR A 2 -2.35 2.57 3.35
CA TYR A 2 -2.16 2.63 1.89
C TYR A 2 -3.38 2.22 1.05
N LEU A 3 -4.11 1.16 1.44
CA LEU A 3 -5.35 0.77 0.77
C LEU A 3 -6.40 1.89 0.79
N GLY A 4 -6.60 2.54 1.93
CA GLY A 4 -7.54 3.66 2.06
C GLY A 4 -7.14 4.84 1.17
N MET A 5 -5.85 5.17 1.12
CA MET A 5 -5.31 6.20 0.21
C MET A 5 -5.53 5.84 -1.26
N PHE A 6 -5.29 4.58 -1.63
CA PHE A 6 -5.54 4.08 -2.99
C PHE A 6 -7.02 4.18 -3.37
N ILE A 7 -7.94 3.75 -2.48
CA ILE A 7 -9.39 3.84 -2.71
C ILE A 7 -9.83 5.30 -2.84
N SER A 8 -9.29 6.22 -2.02
CA SER A 8 -9.60 7.65 -2.14
C SER A 8 -9.11 8.22 -3.47
N LEU A 9 -7.87 7.93 -3.88
CA LEU A 9 -7.32 8.35 -5.18
C LEU A 9 -8.13 7.76 -6.34
N PHE A 10 -8.52 6.49 -6.23
CA PHE A 10 -9.35 5.82 -7.23
C PHE A 10 -10.73 6.45 -7.33
N GLY A 11 -11.38 6.76 -6.19
CA GLY A 11 -12.64 7.48 -6.14
C GLY A 11 -12.55 8.86 -6.80
N VAL A 12 -11.47 9.60 -6.55
CA VAL A 12 -11.19 10.87 -7.23
C VAL A 12 -11.05 10.66 -8.74
N ALA A 13 -10.28 9.65 -9.17
CA ALA A 13 -10.12 9.33 -10.59
C ALA A 13 -11.47 8.97 -11.27
N CYS A 14 -12.35 8.26 -10.58
CA CYS A 14 -13.71 7.97 -11.05
C CYS A 14 -14.55 9.24 -11.20
N VAL A 15 -14.48 10.18 -10.24
CA VAL A 15 -15.19 11.47 -10.32
C VAL A 15 -14.69 12.32 -11.50
N LEU A 16 -13.39 12.29 -11.80
CA LEU A 16 -12.85 12.99 -12.97
C LEU A 16 -13.27 12.37 -14.31
N GLY A 17 -13.70 11.10 -14.33
CA GLY A 17 -14.20 10.43 -15.55
C GLY A 17 -13.15 10.23 -16.65
N SER A 18 -11.86 10.46 -16.37
CA SER A 18 -10.78 10.34 -17.35
C SER A 18 -9.91 9.11 -17.07
N THR A 19 -9.57 8.37 -18.11
CA THR A 19 -8.63 7.24 -18.04
C THR A 19 -7.22 7.69 -17.65
N SER A 20 -6.83 8.94 -17.95
CA SER A 20 -5.55 9.49 -17.51
C SER A 20 -5.50 9.70 -15.99
N ALA A 21 -6.64 9.93 -15.34
CA ALA A 21 -6.70 10.11 -13.88
C ALA A 21 -6.39 8.82 -13.12
N LEU A 22 -6.58 7.65 -13.75
CA LEU A 22 -6.21 6.34 -13.18
C LEU A 22 -4.70 6.13 -13.08
N ALA A 23 -3.89 6.90 -13.82
CA ALA A 23 -2.44 6.81 -13.74
C ALA A 23 -1.93 7.13 -12.33
N GLY A 24 -2.58 8.07 -11.62
CA GLY A 24 -2.23 8.43 -10.24
C GLY A 24 -2.40 7.27 -9.24
N PRO A 25 -3.61 6.71 -9.09
CA PRO A 25 -3.86 5.54 -8.24
C PRO A 25 -2.95 4.35 -8.59
N VAL A 26 -2.76 4.05 -9.88
CA VAL A 26 -1.92 2.93 -10.33
C VAL A 26 -0.45 3.15 -9.97
N ALA A 27 0.08 4.35 -10.23
CA ALA A 27 1.45 4.70 -9.86
C ALA A 27 1.63 4.64 -8.34
N PHE A 28 0.68 5.19 -7.57
CA PHE A 28 0.71 5.14 -6.11
C PHE A 28 0.69 3.70 -5.59
N PHE A 29 -0.17 2.84 -6.15
CA PHE A 29 -0.22 1.42 -5.78
C PHE A 29 1.10 0.71 -6.05
N ALA A 30 1.72 0.94 -7.21
CA ALA A 30 3.02 0.36 -7.54
C ALA A 30 4.12 0.82 -6.58
N LEU A 31 4.21 2.13 -6.32
CA LEU A 31 5.20 2.70 -5.39
C LEU A 31 4.98 2.19 -3.96
N ALA A 32 3.71 2.10 -3.53
CA ALA A 32 3.34 1.57 -2.23
C ALA A 32 3.79 0.10 -2.09
N GLN A 33 3.43 -0.73 -3.07
CA GLN A 33 3.70 -2.17 -3.06
C GLN A 33 5.18 -2.52 -3.16
N PHE A 34 5.92 -1.89 -4.08
CA PHE A 34 7.29 -2.30 -4.37
C PHE A 34 8.33 -1.60 -3.50
N TRP A 35 8.06 -0.38 -3.03
CA TRP A 35 9.05 0.41 -2.27
C TRP A 35 8.62 0.65 -0.83
N TYR A 36 7.49 1.32 -0.61
CA TYR A 36 7.11 1.76 0.74
C TYR A 36 6.87 0.58 1.69
N ILE A 37 5.99 -0.35 1.33
CA ILE A 37 5.63 -1.50 2.19
C ILE A 37 6.88 -2.34 2.48
N ARG A 38 7.70 -2.59 1.46
CA ARG A 38 8.92 -3.38 1.65
C ARG A 38 9.92 -2.72 2.61
N SER A 39 10.19 -1.43 2.42
CA SER A 39 11.09 -0.69 3.30
C SER A 39 10.56 -0.61 4.74
N GLU A 40 9.24 -0.49 4.90
CA GLU A 40 8.60 -0.44 6.21
C GLU A 40 8.64 -1.81 6.90
N GLU A 41 8.38 -2.89 6.16
CA GLU A 41 8.49 -4.28 6.66
C GLU A 41 9.93 -4.62 7.08
N GLU A 42 10.94 -4.22 6.30
CA GLU A 42 12.35 -4.41 6.66
C GLU A 42 12.70 -3.66 7.96
N ALA A 43 12.25 -2.40 8.10
CA ALA A 43 12.47 -1.62 9.31
C ALA A 43 11.75 -2.19 10.54
N MET A 44 10.51 -2.68 10.36
CA MET A 44 9.74 -3.30 11.44
C MET A 44 10.32 -4.67 11.84
N THR A 45 10.80 -5.45 10.88
CA THR A 45 11.51 -6.71 11.15
C THR A 45 12.79 -6.45 11.94
N LEU A 46 13.56 -5.40 11.60
CA LEU A 46 14.76 -5.04 12.36
C LEU A 46 14.42 -4.60 13.81
N LYS A 47 13.30 -3.89 13.99
CA LYS A 47 12.91 -3.34 15.30
C LYS A 47 12.24 -4.36 16.23
N PHE A 48 11.46 -5.28 15.67
CA PHE A 48 10.59 -6.19 16.44
C PHE A 48 10.93 -7.67 16.26
N GLY A 49 11.77 -8.02 15.27
CA GLY A 49 12.26 -9.37 15.03
C GLY A 49 11.13 -10.37 14.79
N ASP A 50 11.24 -11.53 15.44
CA ASP A 50 10.34 -12.67 15.25
C ASP A 50 8.87 -12.36 15.55
N LYS A 51 8.60 -11.43 16.48
CA LYS A 51 7.23 -10.99 16.80
C LYS A 51 6.53 -10.35 15.61
N TYR A 52 7.30 -9.64 14.77
CA TYR A 52 6.75 -9.04 13.56
C TYR A 52 6.50 -10.07 12.47
N ILE A 53 7.37 -11.07 12.33
CA ILE A 53 7.18 -12.18 11.39
C ILE A 53 5.92 -12.98 11.75
N GLU A 54 5.67 -13.22 13.03
CA GLU A 54 4.45 -13.88 13.50
C GLU A 54 3.21 -13.01 13.26
N TYR A 55 3.31 -11.70 13.47
CA TYR A 55 2.24 -10.74 13.16
C TYR A 55 1.92 -10.69 11.66
N GLN A 56 2.92 -10.72 10.77
CA GLN A 56 2.71 -10.74 9.33
C GLN A 56 1.95 -11.98 8.84
N ARG A 57 1.97 -13.09 9.60
CA ARG A 57 1.20 -14.31 9.25
C ARG A 57 -0.29 -14.17 9.56
N SER A 58 -0.66 -13.34 10.52
CA SER A 58 -2.06 -13.14 10.92
C SER A 58 -2.72 -11.96 10.20
N VAL A 59 -1.94 -11.04 9.63
CA VAL A 59 -2.47 -9.84 8.96
C VAL A 59 -1.94 -9.75 7.51
N PRO A 60 -2.79 -10.01 6.50
CA PRO A 60 -2.41 -9.82 5.10
C PRO A 60 -2.23 -8.34 4.75
N ARG A 61 -1.41 -8.06 3.71
CA ARG A 61 -0.97 -6.70 3.36
C ARG A 61 -2.06 -5.80 2.77
N TRP A 62 -3.00 -6.35 2.01
CA TRP A 62 -3.99 -5.58 1.26
C TRP A 62 -5.44 -5.89 1.63
N LEU A 63 -5.76 -7.15 1.97
CA LEU A 63 -7.04 -7.63 2.50
C LEU A 63 -6.88 -9.10 2.93
#